data_AF-A0AA42RHH2-F1
#
_entry.id   AF-A0AA42RHH2-F1
#
_cell.length_a   1.000
_cell.length_b   1.000
_cell.length_c   1.000
_cell.angle_alpha   90.00
_cell.angle_beta   90.00
_cell.angle_gamma   90.00
#
_symmetry.space_group_name_H-M   'P 1'
#
loop_
_entity.id
_entity.type
_entity.pdbx_description
1 polymer ?
#
loop_
_entity_poly.entity_id
_entity_poly.type
_entity_poly.pdbx_seq_one_letter_code
_entity_poly.pdbx_strand_id
1 'polypeptide(L)'
;MRLNSMKLLLVGAFAFTASLSFAQVVEPTDSTKVEQDENVSLSETLIIGKGVIDLQEDRKTPIAATTITKEVIEQKVGANDITQAFVNTPSVYVAGQAGGFGDSRIITRGFDQSNTAFLLNGQPINGMEDGKIYWSNCNLPLVRNI
;
A
#
# COMPACT_ATOMS: atom_id res chain seq x y z
N MET A 1 20.63 12.46 -60.44
CA MET A 1 19.18 12.15 -60.50
C MET A 1 18.44 13.38 -59.97
N ARG A 2 17.76 14.17 -60.82
CA ARG A 2 17.07 15.39 -60.37
C ARG A 2 15.75 15.01 -59.67
N LEU A 3 15.53 15.48 -58.44
CA LEU A 3 14.24 15.31 -57.77
C LEU A 3 13.19 16.18 -58.49
N ASN A 4 12.01 15.60 -58.77
CA ASN A 4 10.87 16.35 -59.27
C ASN A 4 10.20 17.11 -58.11
N SER A 5 9.47 18.19 -58.43
CA SER A 5 8.82 19.07 -57.44
C SER A 5 7.97 18.30 -56.40
N MET A 6 7.30 17.23 -56.84
CA MET A 6 6.44 16.41 -55.98
C MET A 6 7.22 15.55 -54.98
N LYS A 7 8.41 15.05 -55.36
CA LYS A 7 9.31 14.34 -54.45
C LYS A 7 9.95 15.27 -53.41
N LEU A 8 10.23 16.52 -53.79
CA LEU A 8 10.76 17.51 -52.86
C LEU A 8 9.73 17.89 -51.78
N LEU A 9 8.46 18.01 -52.16
CA LEU A 9 7.35 18.28 -51.24
C LEU A 9 7.10 17.11 -50.27
N LEU A 10 7.22 15.87 -50.73
CA LEU A 10 7.06 14.67 -49.89
C LEU A 10 8.17 14.55 -48.84
N VAL A 11 9.42 14.84 -49.22
CA VAL A 11 10.58 14.83 -48.29
C VAL A 11 10.46 15.95 -47.26
N GLY A 12 9.99 17.13 -47.67
CA GLY A 12 9.70 18.24 -46.76
C GLY A 12 8.62 17.91 -45.74
N ALA A 13 7.52 17.28 -46.17
CA ALA A 13 6.46 16.85 -45.27
C ALA A 13 6.94 15.81 -44.25
N PHE A 14 7.74 14.83 -44.69
CA PHE A 14 8.30 13.80 -43.80
C PHE A 14 9.29 14.38 -42.77
N ALA A 15 10.11 15.34 -43.19
CA ALA A 15 11.01 16.06 -42.28
C ALA A 15 10.24 16.93 -41.27
N PHE A 16 9.17 17.58 -41.72
CA PHE A 16 8.35 18.43 -40.86
C PHE A 16 7.57 17.61 -39.81
N THR A 17 7.00 16.46 -40.20
CA THR A 17 6.32 15.56 -39.25
C THR A 17 7.28 14.96 -38.24
N ALA A 18 8.50 14.59 -38.67
CA ALA A 18 9.53 14.10 -37.74
C ALA A 18 9.95 15.18 -36.73
N SER A 19 10.06 16.44 -37.16
CA SER A 19 10.41 17.54 -36.25
C SER A 19 9.33 17.84 -35.21
N LEU A 20 8.04 17.70 -35.57
CA LEU A 20 6.92 17.87 -34.62
C LEU A 20 6.92 16.80 -33.53
N SER A 21 7.30 15.55 -33.86
CA SER A 21 7.38 14.45 -32.89
C SER A 21 8.49 14.66 -31.85
N PHE A 22 9.58 15.34 -32.20
CA PHE A 22 10.67 15.67 -31.26
C PHE A 22 10.41 16.97 -30.46
N ALA A 23 9.44 17.78 -30.87
CA ALA A 23 9.13 19.07 -30.23
C ALA A 23 8.06 18.98 -29.13
N GLN A 24 7.57 17.78 -28.77
CA GLN A 24 6.72 17.63 -27.59
C GLN A 24 7.56 17.95 -26.34
N VAL A 25 7.44 19.18 -25.87
CA VAL A 25 7.84 19.60 -24.52
C VAL A 25 7.03 18.75 -23.56
N VAL A 26 7.70 17.77 -22.93
CA VAL A 26 7.18 17.13 -21.72
C VAL A 26 7.15 18.24 -20.67
N GLU A 27 5.96 18.75 -20.38
CA GLU A 27 5.80 19.54 -19.17
C GLU A 27 6.16 18.63 -17.98
N PRO A 28 7.14 19.01 -17.14
CA PRO A 28 7.34 18.28 -15.90
C PRO A 28 6.06 18.43 -15.08
N THR A 29 5.43 17.31 -14.75
CA THR A 29 4.40 17.24 -13.70
C THR A 29 5.09 17.50 -12.35
N ASP A 30 5.47 18.76 -12.14
CA ASP A 30 5.97 19.26 -10.88
C ASP A 30 4.78 19.31 -9.93
N SER A 31 4.76 18.43 -8.93
CA SER A 31 3.67 18.26 -7.96
C SER A 31 3.63 19.39 -6.92
N THR A 32 4.04 20.60 -7.30
CA THR A 32 4.26 21.72 -6.38
C THR A 32 3.53 23.01 -6.79
N LYS A 33 2.52 22.92 -7.68
CA LYS A 33 1.53 24.01 -7.85
C LYS A 33 0.36 23.79 -6.89
N VAL A 34 0.46 24.41 -5.72
CA VAL A 34 -0.70 24.63 -4.85
C VAL A 34 -1.37 25.92 -5.32
N GLU A 35 -2.45 25.80 -6.10
CA GLU A 35 -3.39 26.92 -6.25
C GLU A 35 -4.13 27.03 -4.91
N GLN A 36 -3.75 28.01 -4.10
CA GLN A 36 -4.47 28.37 -2.88
C GLN A 36 -5.78 29.04 -3.29
N ASP A 37 -6.85 28.26 -3.37
CA ASP A 37 -8.20 28.79 -3.27
C ASP A 37 -8.47 29.11 -1.79
N GLU A 38 -8.59 30.40 -1.48
CA GLU A 38 -8.97 30.93 -0.17
C GLU A 38 -10.44 30.59 0.12
N ASN A 39 -10.74 29.32 0.42
CA ASN A 39 -11.91 28.87 1.18
C ASN A 39 -11.78 27.39 1.54
N VAL A 40 -10.75 27.05 2.31
CA VAL A 40 -10.63 25.73 2.92
C VAL A 40 -11.61 25.65 4.09
N SER A 41 -12.84 25.23 3.80
CA SER A 41 -13.65 24.55 4.80
C SER A 41 -12.82 23.36 5.30
N LEU A 42 -12.47 23.35 6.58
CA LEU A 42 -11.76 22.25 7.22
C LEU A 42 -12.71 21.05 7.34
N SER A 43 -13.01 20.41 6.20
CA SER A 43 -13.33 19.00 6.22
C SER A 43 -12.08 18.29 6.71
N GLU A 44 -12.23 17.56 7.81
CA GLU A 44 -11.27 16.60 8.32
C GLU A 44 -10.75 15.76 7.16
N THR A 45 -9.63 16.19 6.60
CA THR A 45 -8.90 15.41 5.61
C THR A 45 -8.16 14.40 6.46
N LEU A 46 -8.70 13.18 6.51
CA LEU A 46 -7.98 12.03 6.99
C LEU A 46 -6.72 11.89 6.11
N ILE A 47 -5.62 12.47 6.57
CA ILE A 47 -4.29 12.26 5.99
C ILE A 47 -3.87 10.86 6.47
N ILE A 48 -4.39 9.82 5.81
CA ILE A 48 -3.70 8.52 5.82
C ILE A 48 -2.38 8.81 5.13
N GLY A 49 -1.29 8.94 5.89
CA GLY A 49 0.00 9.38 5.40
C GLY A 49 0.44 8.56 4.19
N LYS A 50 0.27 9.11 2.99
CA LYS A 50 0.71 8.53 1.71
C LYS A 50 2.24 8.47 1.55
N GLY A 51 2.99 8.40 2.65
CA GLY A 51 4.45 8.43 2.66
C GLY A 51 5.14 7.51 3.69
N VAL A 52 4.41 6.94 4.65
CA VAL A 52 4.99 6.03 5.67
C VAL A 52 4.55 4.58 5.49
N ILE A 53 3.40 4.33 4.86
CA ILE A 53 2.89 2.98 4.58
C ILE A 53 2.60 2.92 3.08
N ASP A 54 3.60 2.53 2.29
CA ASP A 54 3.39 2.21 0.89
C ASP A 54 2.73 0.84 0.80
N LEU A 55 1.43 0.82 0.46
CA LEU A 55 0.73 -0.43 0.23
C LEU A 55 1.23 -1.02 -1.08
N GLN A 56 1.55 -2.30 -1.02
CA GLN A 56 2.07 -3.03 -2.16
C GLN A 56 1.12 -2.91 -3.37
N GLU A 57 1.69 -2.50 -4.51
CA GLU A 57 0.99 -2.58 -5.80
C GLU A 57 1.23 -3.95 -6.49
N ASP A 58 0.14 -4.55 -6.97
CA ASP A 58 0.15 -5.84 -7.65
C ASP A 58 1.04 -5.84 -8.90
N ARG A 59 1.93 -6.83 -8.96
CA ARG A 59 2.92 -7.06 -10.04
C ARG A 59 4.00 -5.99 -10.21
N LYS A 60 4.09 -4.99 -9.32
CA LYS A 60 5.20 -4.02 -9.31
C LYS A 60 6.24 -4.31 -8.23
N THR A 61 5.79 -4.85 -7.10
CA THR A 61 6.64 -5.17 -5.95
C THR A 61 7.05 -6.65 -5.99
N PRO A 62 8.35 -6.97 -6.00
CA PRO A 62 8.83 -8.35 -6.07
C PRO A 62 8.82 -9.03 -4.69
N ILE A 63 7.77 -8.81 -3.89
CA ILE A 63 7.61 -9.41 -2.56
C ILE A 63 6.20 -9.97 -2.40
N ALA A 64 6.09 -11.09 -1.67
CA ALA A 64 4.79 -11.67 -1.34
C ALA A 64 4.14 -10.87 -0.20
N ALA A 65 3.10 -10.10 -0.53
CA ALA A 65 2.27 -9.36 0.40
C ALA A 65 0.82 -9.87 0.37
N THR A 66 0.08 -9.64 1.44
CA THR A 66 -1.36 -9.92 1.49
C THR A 66 -2.01 -8.83 2.32
N THR A 67 -3.00 -8.16 1.72
CA THR A 67 -3.77 -7.10 2.38
C THR A 67 -5.12 -7.68 2.80
N ILE A 68 -5.43 -7.58 4.09
CA ILE A 68 -6.75 -7.93 4.62
C ILE A 68 -7.51 -6.63 4.82
N THR A 69 -8.64 -6.47 4.12
CA THR A 69 -9.45 -5.26 4.23
C THR A 69 -10.28 -5.26 5.51
N LYS A 70 -10.72 -4.07 5.93
CA LYS A 70 -11.54 -3.88 7.13
C LYS A 70 -12.82 -4.73 7.10
N GLU A 71 -13.48 -4.81 5.95
CA GLU A 71 -14.73 -5.57 5.79
C GLU A 71 -14.48 -7.06 6.06
N VAL A 72 -13.34 -7.59 5.61
CA VAL A 72 -12.95 -8.99 5.86
C VAL A 72 -12.65 -9.22 7.34
N ILE A 73 -12.00 -8.26 8.00
CA ILE A 73 -11.71 -8.32 9.44
C ILE A 73 -13.02 -8.32 10.24
N GLU A 74 -13.93 -7.40 9.93
CA GLU A 74 -15.23 -7.29 10.62
C GLU A 74 -16.08 -8.56 10.45
N GLN A 75 -16.07 -9.16 9.25
CA GLN A 75 -16.78 -10.40 8.99
C GLN A 75 -16.17 -11.62 9.69
N LYS A 76 -14.83 -11.70 9.79
CA LYS A 76 -14.15 -12.89 10.30
C LYS A 76 -13.88 -12.86 11.81
N VAL A 77 -13.61 -11.69 12.35
CA VAL A 77 -13.19 -11.54 13.75
C VAL A 77 -14.41 -11.54 14.65
N GLY A 78 -15.45 -10.73 14.37
CA GLY A 78 -16.67 -10.71 15.17
C GLY A 78 -16.39 -10.56 16.67
N ALA A 79 -16.69 -11.61 17.45
CA ALA A 79 -16.42 -11.70 18.90
C ALA A 79 -15.12 -12.46 19.26
N ASN A 80 -14.40 -12.97 18.26
CA ASN A 80 -13.14 -13.69 18.42
C ASN A 80 -11.94 -12.73 18.39
N ASP A 81 -10.76 -13.27 18.67
CA ASP A 81 -9.48 -12.56 18.64
C ASP A 81 -9.15 -12.04 17.22
N ILE A 82 -8.53 -10.86 17.12
CA ILE A 82 -8.08 -10.24 15.86
C ILE A 82 -7.17 -11.19 15.05
N THR A 83 -6.45 -12.07 15.74
CA THR A 83 -5.60 -13.08 15.11
C THR A 83 -6.37 -14.03 14.19
N GLN A 84 -7.67 -14.24 14.41
CA GLN A 84 -8.52 -15.07 13.55
C GLN A 84 -8.67 -14.52 12.13
N ALA A 85 -8.46 -13.21 11.93
CA ALA A 85 -8.46 -12.62 10.59
C ALA A 85 -7.37 -13.24 9.69
N PHE A 86 -6.24 -13.68 10.28
CA PHE A 86 -5.07 -14.15 9.54
C PHE A 86 -5.08 -15.64 9.19
N VAL A 87 -6.04 -16.44 9.69
CA VAL A 87 -6.07 -17.90 9.49
C VAL A 87 -6.12 -18.29 8.00
N ASN A 88 -6.74 -17.45 7.16
CA ASN A 88 -6.85 -17.70 5.72
C ASN A 88 -5.72 -17.03 4.91
N THR A 89 -4.73 -16.44 5.57
CA THR A 89 -3.60 -15.80 4.89
C THR A 89 -2.53 -16.84 4.56
N PRO A 90 -1.98 -16.85 3.33
CA PRO A 90 -0.96 -17.81 2.95
C PRO A 90 0.25 -17.75 3.88
N SER A 91 0.76 -18.92 4.26
CA SER A 91 1.93 -19.07 5.13
C SER A 91 1.79 -18.45 6.53
N VAL A 92 0.55 -18.21 6.99
CA VAL A 92 0.27 -17.79 8.36
C VAL A 92 -0.47 -18.90 9.09
N TYR A 93 -0.02 -19.21 10.30
CA TYR A 93 -0.68 -20.15 11.20
C TYR A 93 -0.96 -19.46 12.53
N VAL A 94 -2.15 -19.68 13.07
CA VAL A 94 -2.60 -19.10 14.34
C VAL A 94 -2.75 -20.23 15.36
N ALA A 95 -1.86 -20.25 16.35
CA ALA A 95 -1.93 -21.15 17.49
C ALA A 95 -2.72 -20.50 18.65
N GLY A 96 -3.14 -21.30 19.63
CA GLY A 96 -3.78 -20.77 20.85
C GLY A 96 -5.29 -20.51 20.77
N GLN A 97 -5.97 -20.95 19.70
CA GLN A 97 -7.43 -20.85 19.52
C GLN A 97 -8.25 -21.48 20.67
N ALA A 98 -7.65 -22.34 21.49
CA ALA A 98 -8.31 -23.02 22.62
C ALA A 98 -8.12 -22.31 23.98
N GLY A 99 -7.26 -21.28 24.08
CA GLY A 99 -6.85 -20.65 25.35
C GLY A 99 -7.75 -19.51 25.85
N GLY A 100 -8.73 -19.07 25.06
CA GLY A 100 -9.48 -17.85 25.34
C GLY A 100 -8.91 -16.65 24.61
N PHE A 101 -9.54 -15.49 24.78
CA PHE A 101 -9.20 -14.28 24.02
C PHE A 101 -7.81 -13.75 24.41
N GLY A 102 -6.92 -13.59 23.42
CA GLY A 102 -5.60 -12.98 23.61
C GLY A 102 -4.44 -13.93 23.91
N ASP A 103 -4.71 -15.22 24.07
CA ASP A 103 -3.68 -16.28 24.15
C ASP A 103 -3.24 -16.79 22.77
N SER A 104 -3.76 -16.16 21.72
CA SER A 104 -3.44 -16.51 20.34
C SER A 104 -1.98 -16.21 20.02
N ARG A 105 -1.39 -16.95 19.09
CA ARG A 105 -0.01 -16.77 18.68
C ARG A 105 0.11 -16.92 17.17
N ILE A 106 0.81 -15.99 16.52
CA ILE A 106 1.00 -16.01 15.07
C ILE A 106 2.36 -16.62 14.73
N ILE A 107 2.34 -17.58 13.81
CA ILE A 107 3.53 -18.17 13.19
C ILE A 107 3.49 -17.83 11.70
N THR A 108 4.52 -17.17 11.20
CA THR A 108 4.61 -16.75 9.79
C THR A 108 5.76 -17.47 9.11
N ARG A 109 5.48 -18.25 8.05
CA ARG A 109 6.48 -19.03 7.30
C ARG A 109 7.35 -19.93 8.20
N GLY A 110 6.79 -20.46 9.28
CA GLY A 110 7.49 -21.30 10.26
C GLY A 110 8.28 -20.55 11.33
N PHE A 111 8.27 -19.21 11.31
CA PHE A 111 8.90 -18.38 12.33
C PHE A 111 7.89 -17.98 13.42
N ASP A 112 8.33 -18.07 14.68
CA ASP A 112 7.55 -17.60 15.83
C ASP A 112 7.43 -16.06 15.83
N GLN A 113 6.46 -15.54 16.59
CA GLN A 113 6.18 -14.10 16.71
C GLN A 113 7.35 -13.29 17.26
N SER A 114 8.27 -13.90 18.03
CA SER A 114 9.52 -13.27 18.48
C SER A 114 10.46 -12.92 17.32
N ASN A 115 10.29 -13.56 16.16
CA ASN A 115 11.08 -13.35 14.95
C ASN A 115 10.28 -12.67 13.84
N THR A 116 9.11 -12.10 14.17
CA THR A 116 8.24 -11.40 13.23
C THR A 116 8.02 -9.96 13.73
N ALA A 117 8.26 -8.98 12.86
CA ALA A 117 7.98 -7.58 13.19
C ALA A 117 6.49 -7.27 13.02
N PHE A 118 5.88 -6.69 14.06
CA PHE A 118 4.51 -6.20 14.03
C PHE A 118 4.52 -4.68 14.14
N LEU A 119 3.82 -4.04 13.21
CA LEU A 119 3.72 -2.59 13.13
C LEU A 119 2.25 -2.19 13.22
N LEU A 120 1.96 -1.18 14.03
CA LEU A 120 0.68 -0.49 14.05
C LEU A 120 0.90 0.90 13.45
N ASN A 121 0.24 1.20 12.34
CA ASN A 121 0.41 2.47 11.61
C ASN A 121 1.90 2.80 11.32
N GLY A 122 2.70 1.78 11.01
CA GLY A 122 4.13 1.94 10.75
C GLY A 122 5.03 2.05 12.00
N GLN A 123 4.45 2.02 13.20
CA GLN A 123 5.21 2.02 14.46
C GLN A 123 5.37 0.59 14.99
N PRO A 124 6.58 0.13 15.35
CA PRO A 124 6.78 -1.20 15.90
C PRO A 124 6.11 -1.33 17.27
N ILE A 125 5.44 -2.46 17.50
CA ILE A 125 4.72 -2.75 18.75
C ILE A 125 5.21 -4.03 19.46
N ASN A 126 6.28 -4.65 18.97
CA ASN A 126 6.91 -5.80 19.63
C ASN A 126 7.48 -5.40 21.01
N GLY A 127 7.36 -6.30 21.99
CA GLY A 127 8.01 -6.14 23.29
C GLY A 127 9.53 -6.07 23.16
N MET A 128 10.17 -5.15 23.88
CA MET A 128 11.63 -4.95 23.81
C MET A 128 12.44 -6.11 24.41
N GLU A 129 11.82 -6.91 25.28
CA GLU A 129 12.51 -7.98 26.02
C GLU A 129 12.46 -9.33 25.31
N ASP A 130 11.27 -9.76 24.88
CA ASP A 130 11.06 -11.09 24.29
C ASP A 130 10.61 -11.06 22.82
N GLY A 131 10.45 -9.86 22.24
CA GLY A 131 9.99 -9.66 20.87
C GLY A 131 8.54 -10.06 20.64
N LYS A 132 7.79 -10.47 21.67
CA LYS A 132 6.43 -10.97 21.52
C LYS A 132 5.43 -9.83 21.54
N ILE A 133 4.24 -10.15 21.07
CA ILE A 133 3.05 -9.31 21.14
C ILE A 133 1.98 -10.09 21.91
N TYR A 134 1.22 -9.37 22.73
CA TYR A 134 0.06 -9.90 23.43
C TYR A 134 -1.20 -9.41 22.74
N TRP A 135 -1.88 -10.32 22.03
CA TRP A 135 -3.02 -9.99 21.17
C TRP A 135 -4.24 -9.52 21.95
N SER A 136 -4.31 -9.80 23.26
CA SER A 136 -5.28 -9.20 24.18
C SER A 136 -5.30 -7.66 24.11
N ASN A 137 -4.15 -7.04 23.79
CA ASN A 137 -4.00 -5.60 23.68
C ASN A 137 -4.48 -5.02 22.32
N CYS A 138 -4.71 -5.89 21.33
CA CYS A 138 -5.11 -5.52 19.98
C CYS A 138 -6.59 -5.84 19.74
N ASN A 139 -7.48 -5.20 20.51
CA ASN A 139 -8.92 -5.36 20.32
C ASN A 139 -9.49 -4.39 19.27
N LEU A 140 -10.62 -4.81 18.67
CA LEU A 140 -11.24 -4.16 17.51
C LEU A 140 -11.65 -2.68 17.67
N PRO A 141 -11.91 -2.09 18.86
CA PRO A 141 -12.23 -0.66 18.97
C PRO A 141 -11.15 0.26 18.39
N LEU A 142 -9.88 -0.15 18.42
CA LEU A 142 -8.75 0.63 17.91
C LEU A 142 -8.57 0.52 16.38
N VAL A 143 -9.13 -0.51 15.75
CA VAL A 143 -9.00 -0.77 14.30
C VAL A 143 -10.04 0.00 13.48
N ARG A 144 -11.03 0.65 14.13
CA ARG A 144 -12.12 1.33 13.41
C ARG A 144 -11.73 2.65 12.76
N ASN A 145 -10.67 3.29 13.25
CA ASN A 145 -10.24 4.65 12.88
C ASN A 145 -8.88 4.71 12.17
N ILE A 146 -8.38 3.55 11.73
CA ILE A 146 -7.22 3.41 10.84
C ILE A 146 -7.70 2.96 9.47
#